data_AF-A0A6I8LU62-F1
#
_entry.id   AF-A0A6I8LU62-F1
#
_cell.length_a   1.000
_cell.length_b   1.000
_cell.length_c   1.000
_cell.angle_alpha   90.00
_cell.angle_beta   90.00
_cell.angle_gamma   90.00
#
_symmetry.space_group_name_H-M   'P 1'
#
loop_
_entity.id
_entity.type
_entity.pdbx_description
1 polymer ?
#
loop_
_entity_poly.entity_id
_entity_poly.type
_entity_poly.pdbx_seq_one_letter_code
_entity_poly.pdbx_strand_id
1 'polypeptide(L)'
;MRSLQFALRAADRDQRCASHAFGDAQASLQQTSCSGVRRASYAATVDGREAAVTVGIVEFPDAAQAGAFKAVADTPGGGGILDLASETGKWGATPAPRFENAAYTSRIEGTSVRVVQAVWAPGPSTADDPGLARAAKAALDLPAQ
;
A
#
# COMPACT_ATOMS: atom_id res chain seq x y z
N MET A 1 13.32 -17.01 -16.31
CA MET A 1 12.71 -15.69 -16.57
C MET A 1 12.14 -15.20 -15.25
N ARG A 2 12.39 -13.96 -14.82
CA ARG A 2 11.76 -13.43 -13.60
C ARG A 2 10.32 -13.02 -13.94
N SER A 3 9.33 -13.67 -13.35
CA SER A 3 7.91 -13.43 -13.63
C SER A 3 7.28 -12.61 -12.51
N LEU A 4 6.34 -11.75 -12.89
CA LEU A 4 5.56 -10.94 -11.96
C LEU A 4 4.14 -10.79 -12.51
N GLN A 5 3.15 -11.17 -11.71
CA GLN A 5 1.74 -11.12 -12.08
C GLN A 5 0.94 -10.50 -10.94
N PHE A 6 -0.16 -9.83 -11.29
CA PHE A 6 -1.08 -9.19 -10.35
C PHE A 6 -2.52 -9.50 -10.72
N ALA A 7 -3.35 -9.78 -9.72
CA ALA A 7 -4.78 -9.97 -9.86
C ALA A 7 -5.51 -9.13 -8.80
N LEU A 8 -6.36 -8.20 -9.26
CA LEU A 8 -7.12 -7.31 -8.40
C LEU A 8 -8.07 -8.12 -7.50
N ARG A 9 -8.08 -7.81 -6.20
CA ARG A 9 -9.01 -8.37 -5.21
C ARG A 9 -10.03 -7.35 -4.75
N ALA A 10 -9.60 -6.11 -4.54
CA ALA A 10 -10.46 -5.03 -4.11
C ALA A 10 -9.90 -3.70 -4.61
N ALA A 11 -10.78 -2.78 -4.96
CA ALA A 11 -10.49 -1.36 -5.13
C ALA A 11 -11.67 -0.55 -4.59
N ASP A 12 -11.38 0.58 -3.94
CA ASP A 12 -12.39 1.51 -3.45
C ASP A 12 -11.77 2.89 -3.15
N ARG A 13 -12.63 3.90 -2.99
CA ARG A 13 -12.27 5.27 -2.64
C ARG A 13 -13.11 5.81 -1.49
N ASP A 14 -12.51 6.64 -0.64
CA ASP A 14 -13.16 7.33 0.47
C ASP A 14 -12.59 8.76 0.62
N GLN A 15 -13.27 9.60 1.38
CA GLN A 15 -12.82 10.93 1.79
C GLN A 15 -12.14 10.91 3.18
N ARG A 16 -12.35 9.85 3.97
CA ARG A 16 -11.81 9.71 5.33
C ARG A 16 -10.43 9.03 5.33
N CYS A 17 -9.37 9.75 4.95
CA CYS A 17 -8.04 9.15 4.81
C CYS A 17 -7.48 8.58 6.12
N ALA A 18 -7.60 9.31 7.23
CA ALA A 18 -7.05 8.88 8.52
C ALA A 18 -7.67 7.57 9.05
N SER A 19 -8.94 7.29 8.73
CA SER A 19 -9.61 6.04 9.11
C SER A 19 -9.05 4.82 8.38
N HIS A 20 -8.34 5.05 7.28
CA HIS A 20 -7.80 4.02 6.38
C HIS A 20 -6.27 3.92 6.47
N ALA A 21 -5.69 4.45 7.54
CA ALA A 21 -4.26 4.47 7.78
C ALA A 21 -3.95 3.96 9.20
N PHE A 22 -2.68 3.66 9.46
CA PHE A 22 -2.19 3.25 10.79
C PHE A 22 -0.83 3.89 11.09
N GLY A 23 -0.41 3.86 12.35
CA GLY A 23 0.88 4.41 12.80
C GLY A 23 0.99 5.92 12.62
N ASP A 24 2.19 6.42 12.38
CA ASP A 24 2.44 7.87 12.24
C ASP A 24 1.79 8.46 10.98
N ALA A 25 1.62 7.66 9.92
CA ALA A 25 0.87 8.03 8.74
C ALA A 25 -0.59 8.39 9.09
N GLN A 26 -1.22 7.63 9.99
CA GLN A 26 -2.55 7.98 10.49
C GLN A 26 -2.54 9.29 11.28
N ALA A 27 -1.58 9.47 12.19
CA ALA A 27 -1.45 10.69 12.98
C ALA A 27 -1.24 11.93 12.08
N SER A 28 -0.42 11.81 11.04
CA SER A 28 -0.20 12.84 10.03
C SER A 28 -1.50 13.21 9.28
N LEU A 29 -2.29 12.22 8.90
CA LEU A 29 -3.58 12.42 8.22
C LEU A 29 -4.69 12.95 9.13
N GLN A 30 -4.57 12.80 10.46
CA GLN A 30 -5.49 13.44 11.40
C GLN A 30 -5.21 14.94 11.54
N GLN A 31 -3.96 15.37 11.31
CA GLN A 31 -3.54 16.76 11.40
C GLN A 31 -3.58 17.49 10.06
N THR A 32 -3.62 16.75 8.95
CA THR A 32 -3.58 17.30 7.59
C THR A 32 -4.88 17.03 6.86
N SER A 33 -5.46 18.05 6.23
CA SER A 33 -6.62 17.85 5.36
C SER A 33 -6.21 17.13 4.07
N CYS A 34 -6.50 15.85 3.96
CA CYS A 34 -6.49 15.16 2.67
C CYS A 34 -7.78 15.47 1.89
N SER A 35 -7.72 15.35 0.58
CA SER A 35 -8.87 15.47 -0.33
C SER A 35 -9.50 14.11 -0.67
N GLY A 36 -8.85 13.01 -0.32
CA GLY A 36 -9.38 11.67 -0.53
C GLY A 36 -8.32 10.59 -0.49
N VAL A 37 -8.77 9.35 -0.46
CA VAL A 37 -7.91 8.17 -0.55
C VAL A 37 -8.53 7.16 -1.52
N ARG A 38 -7.70 6.65 -2.43
CA ARG A 38 -8.01 5.49 -3.28
C ARG A 38 -7.15 4.32 -2.84
N ARG A 39 -7.73 3.13 -2.77
CA ARG A 39 -7.03 1.94 -2.29
C ARG A 39 -7.30 0.76 -3.19
N ALA A 40 -6.31 -0.11 -3.33
CA ALA A 40 -6.46 -1.37 -4.04
C ALA A 40 -5.60 -2.47 -3.42
N SER A 41 -6.10 -3.69 -3.47
CA SER A 41 -5.42 -4.90 -3.00
C SER A 41 -5.28 -5.87 -4.15
N TYR A 42 -4.10 -6.44 -4.32
CA TYR A 42 -3.74 -7.36 -5.40
C TYR A 42 -3.15 -8.64 -4.85
N ALA A 43 -3.67 -9.79 -5.28
CA ALA A 43 -2.88 -11.00 -5.23
C ALA A 43 -1.75 -10.88 -6.25
N ALA A 44 -0.56 -11.33 -5.88
CA ALA A 44 0.62 -11.28 -6.72
C ALA A 44 1.29 -12.65 -6.81
N THR A 45 1.99 -12.88 -7.90
CA THR A 45 2.89 -14.04 -8.04
C THR A 45 4.25 -13.54 -8.48
N VAL A 46 5.26 -13.81 -7.67
CA VAL A 46 6.64 -13.37 -7.86
C VAL A 46 7.50 -14.60 -8.06
N ASP A 47 8.00 -14.83 -9.28
CA ASP A 47 8.80 -16.01 -9.63
C ASP A 47 8.14 -17.34 -9.21
N GLY A 48 6.82 -17.43 -9.31
CA GLY A 48 6.02 -18.61 -8.93
C GLY A 48 5.61 -18.68 -7.46
N ARG A 49 6.06 -17.74 -6.62
CA ARG A 49 5.67 -17.66 -5.20
C ARG A 49 4.52 -16.67 -5.00
N GLU A 50 3.51 -17.08 -4.24
CA GLU A 50 2.35 -16.25 -3.93
C GLU A 50 2.71 -15.11 -2.96
N ALA A 51 2.21 -13.92 -3.29
CA ALA A 51 2.40 -12.67 -2.57
C ALA A 51 1.09 -11.87 -2.55
N ALA A 52 1.06 -10.82 -1.74
CA ALA A 52 -0.01 -9.85 -1.70
C ALA A 52 0.59 -8.43 -1.76
N VAL A 53 -0.12 -7.53 -2.43
CA VAL A 53 0.26 -6.12 -2.54
C VAL A 53 -0.94 -5.25 -2.18
N THR A 54 -0.71 -4.25 -1.32
CA THR A 54 -1.65 -3.17 -1.06
C THR A 54 -1.12 -1.89 -1.66
N VAL A 55 -2.02 -1.10 -2.23
CA VAL A 55 -1.79 0.21 -2.83
C VAL A 55 -2.73 1.19 -2.16
N GLY A 56 -2.18 2.26 -1.59
CA GLY A 56 -2.93 3.41 -1.10
C GLY A 56 -2.47 4.68 -1.80
N ILE A 57 -3.39 5.46 -2.33
CA ILE A 57 -3.11 6.76 -2.96
C ILE A 57 -3.88 7.81 -2.18
N VAL A 58 -3.15 8.65 -1.45
CA VAL A 58 -3.74 9.75 -0.68
C VAL A 58 -3.59 11.03 -1.48
N GLU A 59 -4.68 11.76 -1.67
CA GLU A 59 -4.73 13.00 -2.41
C GLU A 59 -4.74 14.18 -1.44
N PHE A 60 -3.99 15.22 -1.77
CA PHE A 60 -3.89 16.45 -0.97
C PHE A 60 -4.28 17.68 -1.80
N PRO A 61 -4.71 18.76 -1.13
CA PRO A 61 -4.93 20.07 -1.73
C PRO A 61 -3.69 20.62 -2.46
N ASP A 62 -2.49 20.36 -1.93
CA ASP A 62 -1.25 20.88 -2.49
C ASP A 62 -0.06 19.90 -2.36
N ALA A 63 1.00 20.20 -3.10
CA ALA A 63 2.20 19.37 -3.16
C ALA A 63 3.04 19.41 -1.87
N ALA A 64 2.93 20.47 -1.06
CA ALA A 64 3.68 20.58 0.19
C ALA A 64 3.11 19.60 1.24
N GLN A 65 1.78 19.50 1.33
CA GLN A 65 1.10 18.53 2.19
C GLN A 65 1.38 17.09 1.74
N ALA A 66 1.36 16.84 0.42
CA ALA A 66 1.77 15.54 -0.13
C ALA A 66 3.22 15.19 0.25
N GLY A 67 4.15 16.15 0.11
CA GLY A 67 5.54 15.98 0.52
C GLY A 67 5.70 15.66 2.01
N ALA A 68 4.96 16.36 2.87
CA ALA A 68 4.99 16.15 4.32
C ALA A 68 4.48 14.74 4.70
N PHE A 69 3.36 14.30 4.12
CA PHE A 69 2.84 12.96 4.37
C PHE A 69 3.80 11.87 3.86
N LYS A 70 4.39 12.04 2.66
CA LYS A 70 5.38 11.10 2.14
C LYS A 70 6.59 10.96 3.08
N ALA A 71 7.10 12.07 3.61
CA ALA A 71 8.24 12.03 4.53
C ALA A 71 7.93 11.19 5.80
N VAL A 72 6.71 11.31 6.33
CA VAL A 72 6.24 10.46 7.45
C VAL A 72 6.13 9.00 7.02
N ALA A 73 5.44 8.73 5.90
CA ALA A 73 5.22 7.36 5.43
C ALA A 73 6.53 6.63 5.03
N ASP A 74 7.55 7.36 4.58
CA ASP A 74 8.87 6.80 4.23
C ASP A 74 9.74 6.51 5.46
N THR A 75 9.35 6.99 6.65
CA THR A 75 10.09 6.70 7.88
C THR A 75 9.88 5.23 8.26
N PRO A 76 10.96 4.44 8.48
CA PRO A 76 10.81 3.07 8.96
C PRO A 76 9.98 3.01 10.24
N GLY A 77 8.91 2.23 10.23
CA GLY A 77 7.96 2.16 11.35
C GLY A 77 6.89 3.26 11.38
N GLY A 78 6.92 4.24 10.46
CA GLY A 78 5.97 5.35 10.35
C GLY A 78 4.56 4.95 9.92
N GLY A 79 4.27 3.66 9.77
CA GLY A 79 2.96 3.15 9.41
C GLY A 79 2.68 3.16 7.90
N GLY A 80 1.40 3.23 7.53
CA GLY A 80 0.98 3.13 6.13
C GLY A 80 -0.53 3.17 5.94
N ILE A 81 -0.98 2.71 4.78
CA ILE A 81 -2.40 2.62 4.42
C ILE A 81 -2.89 1.18 4.63
N LEU A 82 -4.04 1.04 5.28
CA LEU A 82 -4.65 -0.26 5.56
C LEU A 82 -5.06 -0.96 4.26
N ASP A 83 -4.79 -2.27 4.21
CA ASP A 83 -5.15 -3.11 3.08
C ASP A 83 -6.67 -3.29 2.98
N LEU A 84 -7.23 -2.87 1.85
CA LEU A 84 -8.67 -2.85 1.61
C LEU A 84 -9.30 -4.25 1.62
N ALA A 85 -8.64 -5.24 1.00
CA ALA A 85 -9.17 -6.60 0.96
C ALA A 85 -9.17 -7.27 2.34
N SER A 86 -8.28 -6.89 3.26
CA SER A 86 -8.30 -7.32 4.66
C SER A 86 -9.48 -6.69 5.40
N GLU A 87 -9.68 -5.38 5.26
CA GLU A 87 -10.80 -4.66 5.90
C GLU A 87 -12.17 -5.14 5.41
N THR A 88 -12.28 -5.48 4.12
CA THR A 88 -13.54 -5.86 3.48
C THR A 88 -13.74 -7.38 3.36
N GLY A 89 -12.79 -8.18 3.87
CA GLY A 89 -12.86 -9.64 3.81
C GLY A 89 -12.76 -10.24 2.38
N LYS A 90 -12.21 -9.51 1.41
CA LYS A 90 -12.18 -9.89 -0.02
C LYS A 90 -10.97 -10.74 -0.43
N TRP A 91 -10.09 -11.12 0.49
CA TRP A 91 -8.95 -11.98 0.15
C TRP A 91 -9.37 -13.38 -0.27
N GLY A 92 -10.46 -13.92 0.29
CA GLY A 92 -10.95 -15.29 0.03
C GLY A 92 -9.98 -16.43 0.43
N ALA A 93 -8.70 -16.11 0.66
CA ALA A 93 -7.65 -17.01 1.11
C ALA A 93 -7.59 -17.09 2.64
N THR A 94 -7.28 -18.27 3.18
CA THR A 94 -7.08 -18.49 4.62
C THR A 94 -5.70 -19.10 4.87
N PRO A 95 -4.87 -18.51 5.74
CA PRO A 95 -5.06 -17.21 6.39
C PRO A 95 -4.95 -16.04 5.40
N ALA A 96 -5.64 -14.93 5.70
CA ALA A 96 -5.45 -13.69 4.95
C ALA A 96 -4.00 -13.19 5.07
N PRO A 97 -3.49 -12.47 4.04
CA PRO A 97 -2.16 -11.86 4.10
C PRO A 97 -2.00 -10.95 5.32
N ARG A 98 -0.82 -10.96 5.93
CA ARG A 98 -0.44 -10.02 7.00
C ARG A 98 0.63 -9.10 6.46
N PHE A 99 0.39 -7.80 6.48
CA PHE A 99 1.31 -6.80 5.94
C PHE A 99 2.44 -6.41 6.91
N GLU A 100 2.87 -7.36 7.75
CA GLU A 100 3.98 -7.20 8.68
C GLU A 100 5.32 -7.37 7.94
N ASN A 101 6.33 -6.55 8.27
CA ASN A 101 7.65 -6.57 7.62
C ASN A 101 7.58 -6.50 6.08
N ALA A 102 6.58 -5.78 5.56
CA ALA A 102 6.36 -5.65 4.14
C ALA A 102 7.51 -4.89 3.46
N ALA A 103 7.85 -5.30 2.24
CA ALA A 103 8.64 -4.45 1.37
C ALA A 103 7.81 -3.22 1.00
N TYR A 104 8.42 -2.06 1.08
CA TYR A 104 7.75 -0.77 0.97
C TYR A 104 8.31 0.06 -0.18
N THR A 105 7.45 0.78 -0.87
CA THR A 105 7.85 1.90 -1.74
C THR A 105 6.75 2.95 -1.79
N SER A 106 7.11 4.19 -2.08
CA SER A 106 6.13 5.25 -2.31
C SER A 106 6.57 6.21 -3.41
N ARG A 107 5.63 6.98 -3.97
CA ARG A 107 5.86 7.94 -5.05
C ARG A 107 4.90 9.13 -4.90
N ILE A 108 5.40 10.35 -5.17
CA ILE A 108 4.53 11.52 -5.37
C ILE A 108 4.03 11.54 -6.83
N GLU A 109 2.73 11.77 -6.99
CA GLU A 109 2.04 11.91 -8.27
C GLU A 109 1.23 13.22 -8.24
N GLY A 110 1.83 14.33 -8.66
CA GLY A 110 1.21 15.66 -8.53
C GLY A 110 1.03 16.06 -7.06
N THR A 111 -0.21 16.16 -6.59
CA THR A 111 -0.56 16.41 -5.18
C THR A 111 -0.96 15.14 -4.43
N SER A 112 -0.72 13.96 -5.01
CA SER A 112 -1.02 12.68 -4.38
C SER A 112 0.24 11.95 -3.94
N VAL A 113 0.13 11.10 -2.92
CA VAL A 113 1.17 10.17 -2.50
C VAL A 113 0.64 8.76 -2.64
N ARG A 114 1.30 7.97 -3.49
CA ARG A 114 1.10 6.53 -3.59
C ARG A 114 2.03 5.83 -2.62
N VAL A 115 1.47 4.96 -1.79
CA VAL A 115 2.17 4.07 -0.86
C VAL A 115 1.85 2.63 -1.25
N VAL A 116 2.87 1.80 -1.35
CA VAL A 116 2.75 0.39 -1.75
C VAL A 116 3.50 -0.47 -0.76
N GLN A 117 2.85 -1.56 -0.32
CA GLN A 117 3.45 -2.58 0.52
C GLN A 117 3.24 -3.96 -0.10
N ALA A 118 4.27 -4.80 -0.05
CA ALA A 118 4.23 -6.17 -0.58
C ALA A 118 4.68 -7.18 0.49
N VAL A 119 3.96 -8.29 0.60
CA VAL A 119 4.26 -9.41 1.51
C VAL A 119 4.13 -10.76 0.84
N TRP A 120 4.83 -11.75 1.36
CA TRP A 120 4.57 -13.14 1.05
C TRP A 120 3.25 -13.60 1.67
N ALA A 121 2.48 -14.39 0.92
CA ALA A 121 1.21 -14.92 1.37
C ALA A 121 1.00 -16.30 0.75
N PRO A 122 1.18 -17.41 1.49
CA PRO A 122 1.50 -17.48 2.93
C PRO A 122 3.00 -17.25 3.25
N GLY A 123 3.28 -16.98 4.53
CA GLY A 123 4.63 -16.99 5.09
C GLY A 123 5.13 -15.62 5.56
N PRO A 124 6.25 -15.60 6.30
CA PRO A 124 6.85 -14.35 6.78
C PRO A 124 7.49 -13.57 5.63
N SER A 125 7.54 -12.25 5.82
CA SER A 125 8.21 -11.30 4.91
C SER A 125 9.40 -10.64 5.60
N THR A 126 10.34 -10.14 4.81
CA THR A 126 11.34 -9.16 5.24
C THR A 126 11.26 -7.96 4.31
N ALA A 127 11.45 -6.75 4.86
CA ALA A 127 11.26 -5.52 4.10
C ALA A 127 12.28 -5.34 2.96
N ASP A 128 13.42 -6.02 3.06
CA ASP A 128 14.53 -6.02 2.09
C ASP A 128 14.51 -7.21 1.11
N ASP A 129 13.47 -8.07 1.16
CA ASP A 129 13.32 -9.18 0.22
C ASP A 129 13.29 -8.64 -1.24
N PRO A 130 14.22 -9.05 -2.12
CA PRO A 130 14.35 -8.49 -3.45
C PRO A 130 13.17 -8.86 -4.39
N GLY A 131 12.44 -9.93 -4.09
CA GLY A 131 11.21 -10.32 -4.77
C GLY A 131 10.08 -9.37 -4.42
N LEU A 132 9.86 -9.14 -3.12
CA LEU A 132 8.82 -8.23 -2.63
C LEU A 132 9.12 -6.77 -2.98
N ALA A 133 10.37 -6.32 -2.87
CA ALA A 133 10.76 -4.97 -3.29
C ALA A 133 10.48 -4.72 -4.77
N ARG A 134 10.71 -5.73 -5.62
CA ARG A 134 10.37 -5.68 -7.05
C ARG A 134 8.85 -5.63 -7.26
N ALA A 135 8.09 -6.43 -6.53
CA ALA A 135 6.63 -6.42 -6.61
C ALA A 135 6.05 -5.05 -6.20
N ALA A 136 6.53 -4.50 -5.08
CA ALA A 136 6.12 -3.18 -4.60
C ALA A 136 6.45 -2.08 -5.62
N LYS A 137 7.66 -2.10 -6.20
CA LYS A 137 8.07 -1.14 -7.23
C LYS A 137 7.20 -1.21 -8.49
N ALA A 138 6.90 -2.41 -8.99
CA ALA A 138 6.03 -2.57 -10.16
C ALA A 138 4.59 -2.14 -9.88
N ALA A 139 4.11 -2.34 -8.66
CA ALA A 139 2.78 -1.94 -8.25
C ALA A 139 2.58 -0.42 -8.10
N LEU A 140 3.65 0.38 -8.20
CA LEU A 140 3.53 1.83 -8.34
C LEU A 140 2.72 2.24 -9.58
N ASP A 141 2.70 1.41 -10.62
CA ASP A 141 2.02 1.72 -11.87
C ASP A 141 0.67 1.00 -12.02
N LEU A 142 0.22 0.27 -10.98
CA LEU A 142 -1.09 -0.39 -10.96
C LEU A 142 -2.24 0.60 -10.67
N PRO A 143 -3.45 0.37 -11.20
CA PRO A 143 -4.59 1.23 -10.91
C PRO A 143 -5.06 1.09 -9.46
N ALA A 144 -5.61 2.17 -8.91
CA ALA A 144 -6.49 2.15 -7.74
C ALA A 144 -7.66 3.09 -8.07
N GLN A 145 -8.88 2.55 -8.03
CA GLN A 145 -10.12 3.22 -8.43
C GLN A 145 -11.00 3.49 -7.22
#